data_AF-A0AB37IVM9-F1
#
_entry.id   AF-A0AB37IVM9-F1
#
_cell.length_a   1.000
_cell.length_b   1.000
_cell.length_c   1.000
_cell.angle_alpha   90.00
_cell.angle_beta   90.00
_cell.angle_gamma   90.00
#
_symmetry.space_group_name_H-M   'P 1'
#
loop_
_entity.id
_entity.type
_entity.pdbx_description
1 polymer ?
#
loop_
_entity_poly.entity_id
_entity_poly.type
_entity_poly.pdbx_seq_one_letter_code
_entity_poly.pdbx_strand_id
1 'polypeptide(L)'
;MKRSVTLDLGGRKYTFLTSDPQELVDQVFSKITEMYNSISKNEEEVGYEKLLVGISVNLAHDLARSQNELLRLKAKYEEVLSEYFQGRDEVEK
;
A
#
# COMPACT_ATOMS: atom_id res chain seq x y z
N MET A 1 -16.54 7.37 13.68
CA MET A 1 -15.99 7.47 15.05
C MET A 1 -14.63 6.80 15.05
N LYS A 2 -13.59 7.39 15.66
CA LYS A 2 -12.27 6.72 15.76
C LYS A 2 -12.36 5.57 16.75
N ARG A 3 -11.73 4.44 16.43
CA ARG A 3 -11.67 3.23 17.28
C ARG A 3 -10.22 2.78 17.41
N SER A 4 -9.95 2.08 18.51
CA SER A 4 -8.63 1.48 18.76
C SER A 4 -8.50 0.15 18.01
N VAL A 5 -7.33 -0.05 17.41
CA VAL A 5 -6.91 -1.30 16.78
C VAL A 5 -5.51 -1.66 17.26
N THR A 6 -5.21 -2.94 17.40
CA THR A 6 -3.94 -3.42 17.97
C THR A 6 -3.25 -4.38 17.02
N LEU A 7 -2.00 -4.09 16.70
CA LEU A 7 -1.10 -4.92 15.91
C LEU A 7 -0.13 -5.65 16.84
N ASP A 8 0.05 -6.96 16.64
CA ASP A 8 1.04 -7.78 17.36
C ASP A 8 2.18 -8.15 16.41
N LEU A 9 3.41 -7.76 16.75
CA LEU A 9 4.63 -8.05 15.99
C LEU A 9 5.71 -8.58 16.91
N GLY A 10 6.09 -9.85 16.74
CA GLY A 10 7.15 -10.47 17.54
C GLY A 10 6.83 -10.48 19.04
N GLY A 11 5.55 -10.55 19.42
CA GLY A 11 5.11 -10.49 20.83
C GLY A 11 5.01 -9.07 21.40
N ARG A 12 5.24 -8.03 20.57
CA ARG A 12 5.08 -6.63 20.96
C ARG A 12 3.76 -6.09 20.39
N LYS A 13 2.95 -5.46 21.25
CA LYS A 13 1.63 -4.93 20.89
C LYS A 13 1.68 -3.43 20.66
N TYR A 14 1.18 -2.98 19.51
CA TYR A 14 1.09 -1.59 19.09
C TYR A 14 -0.36 -1.19 18.89
N THR A 15 -0.82 -0.16 19.59
CA THR A 15 -2.21 0.31 19.53
C THR A 15 -2.31 1.62 18.77
N PHE A 16 -3.25 1.69 17.83
CA PHE A 16 -3.49 2.84 16.96
C PHE A 16 -4.95 3.27 17.02
N LEU A 17 -5.22 4.53 16.70
CA LEU A 17 -6.58 5.06 16.52
C LEU A 17 -6.84 5.29 15.03
N THR A 18 -7.87 4.64 14.49
CA THR A 18 -8.29 4.82 13.09
C THR A 18 -9.81 4.95 12.97
N SER A 19 -10.27 5.55 11.87
CA SER A 19 -11.65 5.52 11.40
C SER A 19 -11.88 4.53 10.27
N ASP A 20 -10.84 3.81 9.85
CA ASP A 20 -10.87 2.93 8.69
C ASP A 20 -11.72 1.66 8.95
N PRO A 21 -12.32 1.09 7.89
CA PRO A 21 -13.01 -0.20 7.97
C PRO A 21 -12.10 -1.31 8.51
N GLN A 22 -12.66 -2.26 9.25
CA GLN A 22 -11.91 -3.38 9.82
C GLN A 22 -11.15 -4.18 8.77
N GLU A 23 -11.78 -4.46 7.63
CA GLU A 23 -11.15 -5.20 6.53
C GLU A 23 -9.88 -4.52 6.02
N LEU A 24 -9.88 -3.18 5.89
CA LEU A 24 -8.70 -2.44 5.45
C LEU A 24 -7.59 -2.48 6.51
N VAL A 25 -7.95 -2.35 7.79
CA VAL A 25 -7.00 -2.49 8.90
C VAL A 25 -6.37 -3.88 8.89
N ASP A 26 -7.17 -4.92 8.72
CA ASP A 26 -6.70 -6.31 8.70
C ASP A 26 -5.76 -6.58 7.53
N GLN A 27 -6.06 -6.03 6.35
CA GLN A 27 -5.17 -6.12 5.19
C GLN A 27 -3.83 -5.43 5.45
N VAL A 28 -3.85 -4.22 6.01
CA VAL A 28 -2.62 -3.47 6.36
C VAL A 28 -1.80 -4.23 7.40
N PHE A 29 -2.44 -4.71 8.47
CA PHE A 29 -1.77 -5.47 9.52
C PHE A 29 -1.19 -6.78 8.99
N SER A 30 -1.93 -7.51 8.16
CA SER A 30 -1.45 -8.73 7.52
C SER A 30 -0.20 -8.47 6.68
N LYS A 31 -0.19 -7.41 5.86
CA LYS A 31 0.98 -7.05 5.05
C LYS A 31 2.20 -6.68 5.92
N ILE A 32 1.99 -5.92 6.99
CA ILE A 32 3.08 -5.58 7.93
C ILE A 32 3.63 -6.85 8.59
N THR A 33 2.76 -7.75 9.04
CA THR A 33 3.15 -9.01 9.69
C THR A 33 3.89 -9.94 8.73
N GLU A 34 3.45 -10.05 7.47
CA GLU A 34 4.16 -10.82 6.43
C GLU A 34 5.57 -10.28 6.20
N MET A 35 5.71 -8.96 6.03
CA MET A 35 6.99 -8.32 5.85
C MET A 35 7.90 -8.53 7.06
N TYR A 36 7.39 -8.34 8.28
CA TYR A 36 8.12 -8.63 9.50
C TYR A 36 8.60 -10.09 9.55
N ASN A 37 7.71 -11.06 9.29
CA ASN A 37 8.05 -12.48 9.32
C ASN A 37 9.13 -12.87 8.31
N SER A 38 9.19 -12.18 7.16
CA SER A 38 10.22 -12.42 6.14
C SER A 38 11.62 -11.95 6.55
N ILE A 39 11.71 -10.96 7.44
CA ILE A 39 12.98 -10.32 7.84
C ILE A 39 13.33 -10.53 9.32
N SER A 40 12.43 -11.10 10.12
CA SER A 40 12.57 -11.27 11.57
C SER A 40 13.75 -12.14 11.98
N LYS A 41 14.20 -13.04 11.11
CA LYS A 41 15.42 -13.85 11.33
C LYS A 41 16.69 -12.99 11.48
N ASN A 42 16.67 -11.77 10.95
CA ASN A 42 17.80 -10.84 11.02
C ASN A 42 17.68 -9.87 12.22
N GLU A 43 16.69 -10.06 13.11
CA GLU A 43 16.41 -9.14 14.21
C GLU A 43 17.59 -9.02 15.18
N GLU A 44 18.26 -10.13 15.49
CA GLU A 44 19.42 -10.12 16.39
C GLU A 44 20.60 -9.33 15.83
N GLU A 45 20.80 -9.35 14.52
CA GLU A 45 21.91 -8.67 13.84
C GLU A 45 21.62 -7.19 13.60
N VAL A 46 20.40 -6.89 13.12
CA VAL A 46 20.03 -5.56 12.62
C VAL A 46 19.42 -4.69 13.73
N GLY A 47 18.76 -5.32 14.70
CA GLY A 47 17.98 -4.66 15.75
C GLY A 47 16.54 -4.39 15.31
N TYR A 48 15.61 -4.59 16.26
CA TYR A 48 14.17 -4.51 16.03
C TYR A 48 13.71 -3.16 15.45
N GLU A 49 14.22 -2.05 15.98
CA GLU A 49 13.85 -0.71 15.51
C GLU A 49 14.24 -0.48 14.06
N LYS A 50 15.42 -0.96 13.66
CA LYS A 50 15.90 -0.85 12.27
C LYS A 50 15.10 -1.74 11.33
N LEU A 51 14.66 -2.92 11.78
CA LEU A 51 13.74 -3.76 11.01
C LEU A 51 12.41 -3.04 10.76
N LEU A 52 11.80 -2.43 11.79
CA LEU A 52 10.56 -1.67 11.63
C LEU A 52 10.70 -0.48 10.67
N VAL A 53 11.83 0.23 10.75
CA VAL A 53 12.14 1.31 9.79
C VAL A 53 12.27 0.75 8.38
N GLY A 54 12.93 -0.39 8.21
CA GLY A 54 13.04 -1.09 6.93
C GLY A 54 11.68 -1.47 6.34
N ILE A 55 10.77 -2.02 7.15
CA ILE A 55 9.39 -2.31 6.73
C ILE A 55 8.69 -1.03 6.28
N SER A 56 8.83 0.05 7.05
CA SER A 56 8.21 1.35 6.73
C SER A 56 8.72 1.92 5.41
N VAL A 57 10.04 1.85 5.16
CA VAL A 57 10.66 2.29 3.90
C VAL A 57 10.14 1.47 2.73
N ASN A 58 10.07 0.15 2.87
CA ASN A 58 9.59 -0.73 1.81
C ASN A 58 8.10 -0.49 1.50
N LEU A 59 7.26 -0.31 2.53
CA LEU A 59 5.84 0.03 2.34
C LEU A 59 5.65 1.39 1.64
N ALA A 60 6.44 2.40 2.03
CA ALA A 60 6.40 3.71 1.39
C ALA A 60 6.87 3.64 -0.08
N HIS A 61 7.90 2.83 -0.36
CA HIS A 61 8.38 2.58 -1.72
C HIS A 61 7.31 1.90 -2.58
N ASP A 62 6.68 0.83 -2.08
CA ASP A 62 5.58 0.13 -2.75
C ASP A 62 4.42 1.07 -3.07
N LEU A 63 4.04 1.93 -2.12
CA LEU A 63 2.98 2.91 -2.30
C LEU A 63 3.34 3.91 -3.40
N ALA A 64 4.53 4.49 -3.35
CA ALA A 64 4.99 5.45 -4.35
C ALA A 64 5.03 4.83 -5.75
N ARG A 65 5.51 3.58 -5.85
CA ARG A 65 5.51 2.82 -7.10
C ARG A 65 4.10 2.60 -7.62
N SER A 66 3.19 2.13 -6.77
CA SER A 66 1.79 1.85 -7.15
C SER A 66 1.06 3.11 -7.60
N GLN A 67 1.30 4.24 -6.95
CA GLN A 67 0.73 5.54 -7.34
C GLN A 67 1.24 5.99 -8.72
N ASN A 68 2.53 5.80 -9.01
CA ASN A 68 3.10 6.11 -10.32
C ASN A 68 2.54 5.20 -11.44
N GLU A 69 2.38 3.91 -11.16
CA GLU A 69 1.76 2.98 -12.11
C GLU A 69 0.29 3.34 -12.38
N LEU A 70 -0.46 3.74 -11.36
CA LEU A 70 -1.84 4.20 -11.50
C LEU A 70 -1.94 5.47 -12.35
N LEU A 71 -1.05 6.45 -12.11
CA LEU A 71 -0.97 7.67 -12.92
C LEU A 71 -0.70 7.36 -14.39
N ARG A 72 0.26 6.46 -14.64
CA ARG A 72 0.60 6.03 -16.00
C ARG A 72 -0.58 5.33 -16.69
N LEU A 73 -1.29 4.46 -15.98
CA LEU A 73 -2.44 3.75 -16.52
C LEU A 73 -3.60 4.70 -16.83
N LYS A 74 -3.83 5.68 -15.94
CA LYS A 74 -4.84 6.72 -16.16
C LYS A 74 -4.53 7.54 -17.42
N ALA A 75 -3.29 7.97 -17.60
CA ALA A 75 -2.88 8.70 -18.80
C ALA A 75 -3.10 7.89 -20.09
N LYS A 76 -2.73 6.60 -20.07
CA LYS A 76 -2.97 5.70 -21.21
C LYS A 76 -4.46 5.52 -21.50
N TYR A 77 -5.29 5.42 -20.46
CA TYR A 77 -6.73 5.28 -20.63
C TYR A 77 -7.37 6.56 -21.20
N GLU A 78 -6.93 7.73 -20.76
CA GLU A 78 -7.36 9.02 -21.30
C GLU A 78 -6.96 9.18 -22.79
N GLU A 79 -5.77 8.74 -23.16
CA GLU A 79 -5.31 8.70 -24.56
C GLU A 79 -6.22 7.82 -25.44
N VAL A 80 -6.46 6.56 -25.02
CA VAL A 80 -7.35 5.64 -25.74
C VAL A 80 -8.78 6.17 -25.86
N LEU A 81 -9.31 6.79 -24.80
CA LEU A 81 -10.62 7.42 -24.86
C LEU A 81 -10.66 8.58 -25.86
N SER A 82 -9.62 9.43 -25.86
CA SER A 82 -9.51 10.54 -26.82
C SER A 82 -9.53 10.04 -28.27
N GLU A 83 -8.77 8.98 -28.57
CA GLU A 83 -8.76 8.35 -29.90
C GLU A 83 -10.14 7.76 -30.26
N TYR A 84 -10.80 7.08 -29.32
CA TYR A 84 -12.13 6.49 -29.54
C TYR A 84 -13.20 7.55 -29.82
N PHE A 85 -13.17 8.69 -29.13
CA PHE A 85 -14.13 9.78 -29.36
C PHE A 85 -13.82 10.56 -30.64
N GLN A 86 -12.54 10.78 -30.98
CA GLN A 86 -12.15 11.38 -32.27
C GLN A 86 -12.59 10.51 -33.47
N GLY A 87 -12.44 9.18 -33.36
CA GLY A 87 -12.87 8.25 -34.41
C GLY A 87 -14.39 8.15 -34.60
N ARG A 88 -15.21 8.58 -33.64
CA ARG A 88 -16.67 8.64 -33.80
C ARG A 88 -17.15 9.92 -34.49
N ASP A 89 -16.51 11.05 -34.21
CA ASP A 89 -16.85 12.33 -34.85
C ASP A 89 -16.53 12.34 -36.36
N GLU A 90 -15.62 11.48 -36.83
CA GLU A 90 -15.31 11.29 -38.26
C GLU A 90 -16.29 10.37 -39.00
N VAL A 91 -17.01 9.48 -38.31
CA VAL A 91 -17.92 8.51 -38.93
C VAL A 91 -19.36 9.03 -39.03
N GLU A 92 -19.72 10.05 -38.25
CA GLU A 92 -21.05 10.71 -38.28
C GLU A 92 -21.14 11.94 -39.22
N LYS A 93 -20.12 12.21 -40.04
CA LYS A 93 -20.15 13.21 -41.13
C LYS A 93 -20.26 12.57 -42.51
#